data_AF-G3B2H9-F1
#
_entry.id   AF-G3B2H9-F1
#
_cell.length_a   1.000
_cell.length_b   1.000
_cell.length_c   1.000
_cell.angle_alpha   90.00
_cell.angle_beta   90.00
_cell.angle_gamma   90.00
#
_symmetry.space_group_name_H-M   'P 1'
#
loop_
_entity.id
_entity.type
_entity.pdbx_description
1 polymer ?
#
loop_
_entity_poly.entity_id
_entity_poly.type
_entity_poly.pdbx_seq_one_letter_code
_entity_poly.pdbx_strand_id
1 'polypeptide(L)'
;MPEIEKLVFDGILSKEFHDDVVIMGKVRRTHKIPLLVKVSNIILSLSNWTVLPYLLGRSLVIFLCGLVPFVGAMLIAYIKAPRRGLQAQHRYFFLRGMSQQQIRVHYKTKKPEYIGFGLVANLLESIPLFNLLFIFTDTIGAALWVVKIESERKLNMLKEELNKEVRSD
;
A
#
# COMPACT_ATOMS: atom_id res chain seq x y z
N MET A 1 -2.53 8.39 2.87
CA MET A 1 -1.62 8.78 3.95
C MET A 1 -1.59 10.30 4.09
N PRO A 2 -2.35 10.84 5.04
CA PRO A 2 -2.16 12.15 5.69
C PRO A 2 -0.70 12.49 6.02
N GLU A 3 -0.42 13.77 6.25
CA GLU A 3 0.94 14.26 6.51
C GLU A 3 1.52 13.75 7.83
N ILE A 4 0.71 13.71 8.90
CA ILE A 4 1.11 13.23 10.22
C ILE A 4 1.53 11.75 10.16
N GLU A 5 0.76 10.93 9.45
CA GLU A 5 1.09 9.51 9.24
C GLU A 5 2.42 9.33 8.50
N LYS A 6 2.74 10.19 7.53
CA LYS A 6 4.04 10.12 6.84
C LYS A 6 5.20 10.41 7.78
N LEU A 7 5.05 11.36 8.69
CA LEU A 7 6.09 11.70 9.67
C LEU A 7 6.35 10.53 10.63
N VAL A 8 5.28 9.89 11.10
CA VAL A 8 5.40 8.70 11.96
C VAL A 8 6.06 7.55 11.20
N PHE A 9 5.62 7.29 9.96
CA PHE A 9 6.18 6.26 9.10
C PHE A 9 7.68 6.49 8.83
N ASP A 10 8.05 7.71 8.42
CA ASP A 10 9.44 8.10 8.15
C ASP A 10 10.28 8.03 9.44
N GLY A 11 9.72 8.41 10.59
CA GLY A 11 10.38 8.32 11.88
C GLY A 11 10.72 6.87 12.27
N ILE A 12 9.80 5.94 12.06
CA ILE A 12 10.04 4.50 12.33
C ILE A 12 11.09 3.96 11.37
N LEU A 13 11.00 4.29 10.08
CA LEU A 13 12.01 3.88 9.12
C LEU A 13 13.39 4.41 9.50
N SER A 14 13.49 5.66 9.95
CA SER A 14 14.77 6.25 10.38
C SER A 14 15.38 5.58 11.61
N LYS A 15 14.55 5.00 12.48
CA LYS A 15 15.00 4.28 13.67
C LYS A 15 15.40 2.85 13.37
N GLU A 16 14.62 2.14 12.55
CA GLU A 16 14.84 0.73 12.24
C GLU A 16 15.88 0.50 11.14
N PHE A 17 16.04 1.46 10.22
CA PHE A 17 17.08 1.42 9.19
C PHE A 17 18.16 2.45 9.50
N HIS A 18 19.09 2.09 10.37
CA HIS A 18 20.12 3.03 10.82
C HIS A 18 21.09 3.46 9.70
N ASP A 19 21.29 2.69 8.60
CA ASP A 19 22.40 2.97 7.68
C ASP A 19 22.18 2.91 6.15
N ASP A 20 21.02 2.58 5.56
CA ASP A 20 21.07 2.23 4.11
C ASP A 20 19.89 2.57 3.18
N VAL A 21 18.76 3.09 3.68
CA VAL A 21 17.61 3.34 2.80
C VAL A 21 16.86 4.65 3.05
N VAL A 22 17.11 5.31 4.18
CA VAL A 22 16.40 6.54 4.56
C VAL A 22 17.05 7.81 3.95
N ILE A 23 18.23 7.68 3.35
CA ILE A 23 18.94 8.80 2.68
C ILE A 23 18.72 8.81 1.15
N MET A 24 18.53 7.66 0.48
CA MET A 24 18.43 7.62 -1.00
C MET A 24 17.16 8.28 -1.58
N GLY A 25 16.06 8.29 -0.82
CA GLY A 25 14.75 8.75 -1.31
C GLY A 25 14.53 10.27 -1.22
N LYS A 26 15.32 11.00 -0.42
CA LYS A 26 15.16 12.46 -0.27
C LYS A 26 15.54 13.28 -1.52
N VAL A 27 16.16 12.68 -2.54
CA VAL A 27 16.73 13.43 -3.69
C VAL A 27 16.18 13.02 -5.06
N ARG A 28 15.59 11.83 -5.25
CA ARG A 28 15.24 11.37 -6.60
C ARG A 28 13.77 11.68 -6.99
N ARG A 29 13.61 12.94 -7.41
CA ARG A 29 12.55 13.50 -8.29
C ARG A 29 11.10 13.41 -7.82
N THR A 30 10.58 14.57 -7.42
CA THR A 30 9.18 14.92 -7.65
C THR A 30 8.96 15.09 -9.16
N HIS A 31 8.49 14.05 -9.85
CA HIS A 31 7.83 14.29 -11.13
C HIS A 31 6.45 14.88 -10.82
N LYS A 32 6.35 16.21 -10.75
CA LYS A 32 5.05 16.90 -10.74
C LYS A 32 4.39 16.60 -12.10
N ILE A 33 3.57 15.56 -12.13
CA ILE A 33 2.64 15.36 -13.24
C ILE A 33 1.80 16.65 -13.32
N PRO A 34 1.76 17.35 -14.47
CA PRO A 34 0.98 18.57 -14.60
C PRO A 34 -0.50 18.25 -14.31
N LEU A 35 -1.16 19.12 -13.55
CA LEU A 35 -2.57 18.95 -13.15
C LEU A 35 -3.47 18.73 -14.38
N LEU A 36 -3.15 19.37 -15.50
CA LEU A 36 -3.86 19.26 -16.78
C LEU A 36 -3.86 17.84 -17.35
N VAL A 37 -2.76 17.09 -17.24
CA VAL A 37 -2.69 15.70 -17.74
C VAL A 37 -3.51 14.75 -16.85
N LYS A 38 -3.61 15.05 -15.56
CA LYS A 38 -4.44 14.30 -14.63
C LYS A 38 -5.94 14.52 -14.90
N VAL A 39 -6.34 15.77 -15.12
CA VAL A 39 -7.72 16.13 -15.47
C VAL A 39 -8.10 15.58 -16.84
N SER A 40 -7.21 15.67 -17.83
CA SER A 40 -7.41 15.12 -19.17
C SER A 40 -7.68 13.62 -19.15
N ASN A 41 -6.88 12.83 -18.42
CA ASN A 41 -7.10 11.38 -18.30
C ASN A 41 -8.38 11.04 -17.52
N ILE A 42 -8.82 11.87 -16.58
CA ILE A 42 -10.08 11.67 -15.84
C ILE A 42 -11.29 11.95 -16.74
N ILE A 43 -11.26 13.06 -17.51
CA ILE A 43 -12.32 13.43 -18.46
C ILE A 43 -12.39 12.41 -19.61
N LEU A 44 -11.26 11.98 -20.16
CA LEU A 44 -11.19 10.95 -21.20
C LEU A 44 -11.65 9.57 -20.67
N SER A 45 -11.42 9.25 -19.39
CA SER A 45 -11.93 8.00 -18.79
C SER A 45 -13.45 7.96 -18.59
N LEU A 46 -14.12 9.11 -18.70
CA LEU A 46 -15.58 9.25 -18.54
C LEU A 46 -16.36 8.89 -19.83
N SER A 47 -15.67 8.79 -20.97
CA SER A 47 -16.31 8.69 -22.29
C SER A 47 -16.84 7.29 -22.65
N ASN A 48 -16.55 6.26 -21.86
CA ASN A 48 -17.08 4.92 -22.11
C ASN A 48 -18.41 4.75 -21.35
N TRP A 49 -19.55 4.98 -22.02
CA TRP A 49 -20.90 4.82 -21.46
C TRP A 49 -21.16 3.46 -20.78
N THR A 50 -20.34 2.44 -21.06
CA THR A 50 -20.38 1.11 -20.43
C THR A 50 -19.79 1.07 -19.01
N VAL A 51 -18.91 2.00 -18.61
CA VAL A 51 -18.32 2.00 -17.26
C VAL A 51 -19.29 2.48 -16.18
N LEU A 52 -20.23 3.36 -16.56
CA LEU A 52 -21.21 3.96 -15.65
C LEU A 52 -22.15 2.91 -15.02
N PRO A 53 -22.86 2.05 -15.81
CA PRO A 53 -23.74 1.03 -15.25
C PRO A 53 -22.97 -0.02 -14.44
N TYR A 54 -21.73 -0.35 -14.84
CA TYR A 54 -20.87 -1.27 -14.08
C TYR A 54 -20.49 -0.71 -12.69
N LEU A 55 -20.11 0.57 -12.62
CA LEU A 55 -19.79 1.26 -11.36
C LEU A 55 -21.01 1.34 -10.44
N LEU A 56 -22.19 1.66 -11.00
CA LEU A 56 -23.45 1.69 -10.27
C LEU A 56 -23.83 0.31 -9.74
N GLY A 57 -23.77 -0.72 -10.58
CA GLY A 57 -24.05 -2.10 -10.17
C GLY A 57 -23.12 -2.59 -9.05
N ARG A 58 -21.81 -2.34 -9.18
CA ARG A 58 -20.84 -2.66 -8.13
C ARG A 58 -21.15 -1.94 -6.81
N SER A 59 -21.53 -0.67 -6.89
CA SER A 59 -21.84 0.14 -5.72
C SER A 59 -23.14 -0.31 -5.05
N LEU A 60 -24.15 -0.69 -5.83
CA LEU A 60 -25.40 -1.26 -5.34
C LEU A 60 -25.16 -2.58 -4.61
N VAL A 61 -24.33 -3.47 -5.15
CA VAL A 61 -23.98 -4.74 -4.49
C VAL A 61 -23.25 -4.48 -3.15
N ILE A 62 -22.30 -3.55 -3.13
CA ILE A 62 -21.60 -3.17 -1.89
C ILE A 62 -22.57 -2.58 -0.86
N PHE A 63 -23.50 -1.73 -1.31
CA PHE A 63 -24.52 -1.10 -0.46
C PHE A 63 -25.49 -2.12 0.12
N LEU A 64 -26.05 -3.00 -0.74
CA LEU A 64 -26.97 -4.06 -0.32
C LEU A 64 -26.31 -5.04 0.64
N CYS A 65 -25.05 -5.39 0.39
CA CYS A 65 -24.31 -6.25 1.30
C CYS A 65 -24.12 -5.58 2.68
N GLY A 66 -23.95 -4.26 2.72
CA GLY A 66 -23.84 -3.48 3.96
C GLY A 66 -25.11 -3.40 4.81
N LEU A 67 -26.28 -3.83 4.29
CA LEU A 67 -27.55 -3.85 5.03
C LEU A 67 -27.61 -4.95 6.10
N VAL A 68 -26.79 -6.00 6.00
CA VAL A 68 -26.69 -7.06 7.00
C VAL A 68 -25.58 -6.70 7.99
N PRO A 69 -25.90 -6.33 9.25
CA PRO A 69 -24.89 -6.02 10.26
C PRO A 69 -23.95 -7.21 10.46
N PHE A 70 -22.67 -6.93 10.75
CA PHE A 70 -21.58 -7.90 10.90
C PHE A 70 -21.13 -8.60 9.61
N VAL A 71 -21.94 -9.44 8.97
CA VAL A 71 -21.50 -10.21 7.78
C VAL A 71 -21.22 -9.30 6.59
N GLY A 72 -22.08 -8.30 6.39
CA GLY A 72 -21.90 -7.29 5.35
C GLY A 72 -20.63 -6.46 5.52
N ALA A 73 -20.39 -6.01 6.75
CA ALA A 73 -19.19 -5.23 7.09
C ALA A 73 -17.90 -6.03 6.84
N MET A 74 -17.87 -7.31 7.23
CA MET A 74 -16.73 -8.20 7.00
C MET A 74 -16.47 -8.41 5.49
N LEU A 75 -17.52 -8.62 4.69
CA LEU A 75 -17.36 -8.79 3.25
C LEU A 75 -16.86 -7.52 2.58
N ILE A 76 -17.39 -6.36 2.97
CA ILE A 76 -16.95 -5.06 2.45
C ILE A 76 -15.50 -4.78 2.84
N ALA A 77 -15.09 -5.11 4.08
CA ALA A 77 -13.72 -5.00 4.54
C ALA A 77 -12.78 -5.86 3.68
N TYR A 78 -13.19 -7.10 3.36
CA TYR A 78 -12.44 -7.99 2.47
C TYR A 78 -12.34 -7.46 1.03
N ILE A 79 -13.43 -6.97 0.46
CA ILE A 79 -13.44 -6.40 -0.91
C ILE A 79 -12.53 -5.16 -1.00
N LYS A 80 -12.50 -4.34 0.04
CA LYS A 80 -11.67 -3.13 0.09
C LYS A 80 -10.22 -3.40 0.51
N ALA A 81 -9.94 -4.52 1.16
CA ALA A 81 -8.65 -4.87 1.74
C ALA A 81 -7.45 -4.70 0.78
N PRO A 82 -7.42 -5.28 -0.43
CA PRO A 82 -6.26 -5.15 -1.30
C PRO A 82 -5.93 -3.69 -1.67
N ARG A 83 -6.94 -2.83 -1.79
CA ARG A 83 -6.72 -1.39 -2.02
C ARG A 83 -6.15 -0.70 -0.79
N ARG A 84 -6.65 -1.04 0.41
CA ARG A 84 -6.15 -0.47 1.67
C ARG A 84 -4.70 -0.88 1.95
N GLY A 85 -4.35 -2.15 1.70
CA GLY A 85 -2.98 -2.64 1.82
C GLY A 85 -2.01 -1.93 0.88
N LEU A 86 -2.39 -1.74 -0.39
CA LEU A 86 -1.60 -0.96 -1.35
C LEU A 86 -1.42 0.51 -0.93
N GLN A 87 -2.45 1.12 -0.35
CA GLN A 87 -2.38 2.50 0.13
C GLN A 87 -1.44 2.67 1.32
N ALA A 88 -1.38 1.69 2.23
CA ALA A 88 -0.52 1.72 3.40
C ALA A 88 0.98 1.75 3.02
N GLN A 89 1.36 1.04 1.96
CA GLN A 89 2.75 1.03 1.47
C GLN A 89 3.05 2.09 0.40
N HIS A 90 2.10 2.97 0.08
CA HIS A 90 2.31 4.00 -0.94
C HIS A 90 3.53 4.89 -0.63
N ARG A 91 3.77 5.20 0.65
CA ARG A 91 4.94 5.98 1.09
C ARG A 91 6.24 5.26 0.78
N TYR A 92 6.31 3.95 1.05
CA TYR A 92 7.47 3.13 0.71
C TYR A 92 7.73 3.08 -0.80
N PHE A 93 6.71 2.84 -1.62
CA PHE A 93 6.89 2.85 -3.08
C PHE A 93 7.37 4.20 -3.61
N PHE A 94 6.87 5.29 -3.01
CA PHE A 94 7.31 6.64 -3.32
C PHE A 94 8.77 6.86 -2.94
N LEU A 95 9.19 6.47 -1.72
CA LEU A 95 10.57 6.60 -1.24
C LEU A 95 11.56 5.76 -2.05
N ARG A 96 11.12 4.59 -2.53
CA ARG A 96 11.91 3.72 -3.42
C ARG A 96 11.90 4.16 -4.89
N GLY A 97 11.06 5.12 -5.27
CA GLY A 97 10.95 5.58 -6.66
C GLY A 97 10.45 4.51 -7.62
N MET A 98 9.59 3.58 -7.17
CA MET A 98 9.08 2.51 -8.02
C MET A 98 8.11 3.03 -9.08
N SER A 99 8.19 2.49 -10.30
CA SER A 99 7.20 2.77 -11.34
C SER A 99 5.89 2.01 -11.11
N GLN A 100 4.79 2.46 -11.70
CA GLN A 100 3.48 1.80 -11.55
C GLN A 100 3.47 0.35 -12.05
N GLN A 101 4.32 0.03 -13.02
CA GLN A 101 4.50 -1.35 -13.49
C GLN A 101 5.22 -2.20 -12.44
N GLN A 102 6.29 -1.67 -11.84
CA GLN A 102 7.03 -2.35 -10.77
C GLN A 102 6.15 -2.58 -9.54
N ILE A 103 5.35 -1.58 -9.14
CA ILE A 103 4.39 -1.72 -8.04
C ILE A 103 3.38 -2.84 -8.35
N ARG A 104 2.88 -2.92 -9.59
CA ARG A 104 1.93 -3.97 -9.97
C ARG A 104 2.55 -5.37 -9.91
N VAL A 105 3.79 -5.51 -10.36
CA VAL A 105 4.52 -6.79 -10.28
C VAL A 105 4.75 -7.17 -8.81
N HIS A 106 5.23 -6.24 -8.00
CA HIS A 106 5.47 -6.45 -6.57
C HIS A 106 4.18 -6.77 -5.78
N TYR A 107 3.07 -6.13 -6.13
CA TYR A 107 1.76 -6.46 -5.56
C TYR A 107 1.29 -7.85 -5.96
N LYS A 108 1.52 -8.28 -7.22
CA LYS A 108 1.12 -9.62 -7.67
C LYS A 108 1.87 -10.72 -6.93
N THR A 109 3.16 -10.53 -6.64
CA THR A 109 3.97 -11.53 -5.94
C THR A 109 3.58 -11.69 -4.47
N LYS A 110 3.22 -10.59 -3.79
CA LYS A 110 2.85 -10.59 -2.36
C LYS A 110 1.36 -10.32 -2.10
N LYS A 111 0.49 -10.56 -3.09
CA LYS A 111 -0.96 -10.28 -3.03
C LYS A 111 -1.65 -10.71 -1.73
N PRO A 112 -1.46 -11.94 -1.19
CA PRO A 112 -2.13 -12.35 0.04
C PRO A 112 -1.72 -11.50 1.26
N GLU A 113 -0.46 -11.05 1.34
CA GLU A 113 0.01 -10.19 2.44
C GLU A 113 -0.70 -8.82 2.41
N TYR A 114 -0.84 -8.22 1.22
CA TYR A 114 -1.58 -6.95 1.07
C TYR A 114 -3.06 -7.08 1.43
N ILE A 115 -3.69 -8.20 1.07
CA ILE A 115 -5.09 -8.47 1.44
C ILE A 115 -5.20 -8.66 2.95
N GLY A 116 -4.31 -9.45 3.57
CA GLY A 116 -4.32 -9.67 5.01
C GLY A 116 -4.14 -8.37 5.80
N PHE A 117 -3.14 -7.57 5.44
CA PHE A 117 -2.90 -6.28 6.07
C PHE A 117 -4.11 -5.34 5.91
N GLY A 118 -4.62 -5.20 4.69
CA GLY A 118 -5.75 -4.31 4.43
C GLY A 118 -7.06 -4.78 5.06
N LEU A 119 -7.23 -6.09 5.28
CA LEU A 119 -8.39 -6.65 5.96
C LEU A 119 -8.34 -6.25 7.43
N VAL A 120 -7.22 -6.50 8.11
CA VAL A 120 -7.04 -6.13 9.52
C VAL A 120 -7.22 -4.63 9.71
N ALA A 121 -6.57 -3.80 8.89
CA ALA A 121 -6.74 -2.34 8.92
C ALA A 121 -8.22 -1.91 8.80
N ASN A 122 -8.94 -2.42 7.79
CA ASN A 122 -10.36 -2.09 7.60
C ASN A 122 -11.25 -2.56 8.78
N LEU A 123 -10.91 -3.68 9.42
CA LEU A 123 -11.64 -4.19 10.58
C LEU A 123 -11.39 -3.34 11.82
N LEU A 124 -10.16 -2.90 12.03
CA LEU A 124 -9.81 -1.97 13.10
C LEU A 124 -10.53 -0.62 12.94
N GLU A 125 -10.53 -0.06 11.73
CA GLU A 125 -11.24 1.18 11.40
C GLU A 125 -12.78 1.06 11.52
N SER A 126 -13.32 -0.17 11.49
CA SER A 126 -14.76 -0.41 11.69
C SER A 126 -15.22 -0.09 13.12
N ILE A 127 -14.30 0.10 14.07
CA ILE A 127 -14.59 0.47 15.45
C ILE A 127 -14.55 2.01 15.57
N PRO A 128 -15.70 2.70 15.64
CA PRO A 128 -15.77 4.16 15.52
C PRO A 128 -15.06 4.92 16.66
N LEU A 129 -14.94 4.33 17.85
CA LEU A 129 -14.34 4.98 19.03
C LEU A 129 -12.81 4.98 19.01
N PHE A 130 -12.18 3.99 18.37
CA PHE A 130 -10.72 3.78 18.42
C PHE A 130 -10.03 4.03 17.08
N ASN A 131 -10.78 4.46 16.06
CA ASN A 131 -10.29 4.68 14.70
C ASN A 131 -9.02 5.56 14.68
N LEU A 132 -8.99 6.61 15.50
CA LEU A 132 -7.85 7.54 15.56
C LEU A 132 -6.57 6.88 16.07
N LEU A 133 -6.66 5.96 17.04
CA LEU A 133 -5.51 5.18 17.51
C LEU A 133 -5.07 4.15 16.47
N PHE A 134 -6.04 3.51 15.81
CA PHE A 134 -5.76 2.50 14.80
C PHE A 134 -5.09 3.06 13.55
N ILE A 135 -5.34 4.32 13.20
CA ILE A 135 -4.59 5.00 12.13
C ILE A 135 -3.08 5.02 12.42
N PHE A 136 -2.68 5.30 13.67
CA PHE A 136 -1.27 5.24 14.06
C PHE A 136 -0.75 3.81 14.09
N THR A 137 -1.51 2.87 14.64
CA THR A 137 -1.13 1.44 14.67
C THR A 137 -0.94 0.87 13.27
N ASP A 138 -1.84 1.18 12.34
CA ASP A 138 -1.73 0.79 10.93
C ASP A 138 -0.48 1.39 10.30
N THR A 139 -0.18 2.65 10.59
CA THR A 139 1.01 3.34 10.09
C THR A 139 2.29 2.69 10.61
N ILE A 140 2.33 2.37 11.90
CA ILE A 140 3.45 1.67 12.55
C ILE A 140 3.61 0.28 11.93
N GLY A 141 2.52 -0.48 11.82
CA GLY A 141 2.51 -1.81 11.23
C GLY A 141 2.95 -1.80 9.76
N ALA A 142 2.53 -0.80 8.98
CA ALA A 142 2.97 -0.62 7.60
C ALA A 142 4.48 -0.33 7.52
N ALA A 143 5.00 0.51 8.42
CA ALA A 143 6.43 0.84 8.47
C ALA A 143 7.26 -0.41 8.85
N LEU A 144 6.86 -1.13 9.90
CA LEU A 144 7.52 -2.37 10.32
C LEU A 144 7.44 -3.47 9.26
N TRP A 145 6.33 -3.57 8.54
CA TRP A 145 6.22 -4.50 7.42
C TRP A 145 7.21 -4.15 6.30
N VAL A 146 7.40 -2.86 6.01
CA VAL A 146 8.43 -2.41 5.07
C VAL A 146 9.84 -2.73 5.57
N VAL A 147 10.08 -2.58 6.88
CA VAL A 147 11.34 -3.01 7.52
C VAL A 147 11.62 -4.47 7.24
N LYS A 148 10.63 -5.32 7.47
CA LYS A 148 10.70 -6.76 7.21
C LYS A 148 10.95 -7.08 5.73
N ILE A 149 10.27 -6.39 4.80
CA ILE A 149 10.45 -6.62 3.36
C ILE A 149 11.89 -6.32 2.93
N GLU A 150 12.48 -5.21 3.39
CA GLU A 150 13.84 -4.86 2.98
C GLU A 150 14.89 -5.73 3.68
N SER A 151 14.65 -6.17 4.92
CA SER A 151 15.56 -7.09 5.61
C SER A 151 15.58 -8.47 4.94
N GLU A 152 14.41 -9.01 4.56
CA GLU A 152 14.31 -10.23 3.73
C GLU A 152 15.06 -10.05 2.41
N ARG A 153 14.92 -8.87 1.77
CA ARG A 153 15.61 -8.55 0.52
C ARG A 153 17.13 -8.53 0.68
N LYS A 154 17.66 -7.88 1.73
CA LYS A 154 19.10 -7.83 2.03
C LYS A 154 19.64 -9.24 2.31
N LEU A 155 18.92 -10.04 3.09
CA LEU A 155 19.32 -11.41 3.39
C LEU A 155 19.40 -12.28 2.12
N ASN A 156 18.46 -12.12 1.20
CA ASN A 156 18.50 -12.84 -0.08
C ASN A 156 19.69 -12.41 -0.96
N MET A 157 20.04 -11.12 -0.99
CA MET A 157 21.25 -10.65 -1.69
C MET A 157 22.52 -11.27 -1.11
N LEU A 158 22.66 -11.26 0.22
CA LEU A 158 23.82 -11.87 0.90
C LEU A 158 23.92 -13.38 0.63
N LYS A 159 22.79 -14.09 0.63
CA LYS A 159 22.75 -15.52 0.28
C LYS A 159 23.18 -15.76 -1.17
N GLU A 160 22.79 -14.88 -2.10
CA GLU A 160 23.21 -14.97 -3.50
C GLU A 160 24.70 -14.68 -3.69
N GLU A 161 25.27 -13.73 -2.93
CA GLU A 161 26.71 -13.44 -2.91
C GLU A 161 27.51 -14.64 -2.36
N LEU A 162 27.11 -15.17 -1.21
CA LEU A 162 27.75 -16.32 -0.59
C LEU A 162 27.70 -17.57 -1.49
N ASN A 163 26.57 -17.80 -2.17
CA ASN A 163 26.42 -18.93 -3.09
C ASN A 163 27.25 -18.78 -4.37
N LYS A 164 27.63 -17.55 -4.76
CA LYS A 164 28.56 -17.32 -5.87
C LYS A 164 29.99 -17.61 -5.44
N GLU A 165 30.38 -17.18 -4.25
CA GLU A 165 31.72 -17.39 -3.68
C GLU A 165 32.01 -18.89 -3.49
N VAL A 166 31.06 -19.64 -2.91
CA VAL A 166 31.15 -21.11 -2.77
C VAL A 166 31.21 -21.85 -4.11
N ARG A 167 30.73 -21.25 -5.21
CA ARG A 167 30.73 -21.87 -6.55
C ARG A 167 31.95 -21.48 -7.39
N SER A 168 32.71 -20.48 -6.95
CA SER A 168 33.98 -20.09 -7.57
C SER A 168 35.19 -20.85 -7.02
N ASP A 169 35.04 -21.51 -5.87
CA ASP A 169 36.02 -22.44 -5.26
C ASP A 169 35.76 -23.90 -5.69
#